data_AF-A0A7C2G8T0-F1
#
_entry.id   AF-A0A7C2G8T0-F1
#
_cell.length_a   1.000
_cell.length_b   1.000
_cell.length_c   1.000
_cell.angle_alpha   90.00
_cell.angle_beta   90.00
_cell.angle_gamma   90.00
#
_symmetry.space_group_name_H-M   'P 1'
#
loop_
_entity.id
_entity.type
_entity.pdbx_description
1 polymer ?
#
loop_
_entity_poly.entity_id
_entity_poly.type
_entity_poly.pdbx_seq_one_letter_code
_entity_poly.pdbx_strand_id
1 'polypeptide(L)'
;EGPSLLECRGFRYYGHFQGDAVTYRTKEEEEEYRRRDPIERFRQTVLSQGLLTEDELNAIDEAVAREIEEAVRYAESSPMPSPEECLTDVYVDYPAVQLAFRH
;
A
#
# COMPACT_ATOMS: atom_id res chain seq x y z
N GLU A 1 20.88 -23.14 8.12
CA GLU A 1 20.34 -22.13 7.19
C GLU A 1 20.47 -20.76 7.84
N GLY A 2 20.85 -19.74 7.08
CA GLY A 2 21.17 -18.39 7.56
C GLY A 2 20.45 -17.33 6.73
N PRO A 3 20.78 -16.03 6.89
CA PRO A 3 20.10 -14.98 6.14
C PRO A 3 20.35 -15.12 4.64
N SER A 4 19.36 -14.69 3.85
CA SER A 4 19.44 -14.55 2.40
C SER A 4 19.06 -13.14 2.01
N LEU A 5 19.63 -12.65 0.91
CA LEU A 5 19.24 -11.40 0.29
C LEU A 5 18.49 -11.70 -1.01
N LEU A 6 17.32 -11.08 -1.18
CA LEU A 6 16.57 -11.10 -2.42
C LEU A 6 16.44 -9.67 -2.93
N GLU A 7 16.84 -9.46 -4.19
CA GLU A 7 16.61 -8.20 -4.89
C GLU A 7 15.36 -8.32 -5.78
N CYS A 8 14.28 -7.66 -5.38
CA CYS A 8 13.05 -7.58 -6.17
C CYS A 8 13.05 -6.30 -7.01
N ARG A 9 13.35 -6.43 -8.31
CA ARG A 9 13.41 -5.30 -9.23
C ARG A 9 12.01 -4.88 -9.67
N GLY A 10 11.51 -3.77 -9.14
CA GLY A 10 10.26 -3.13 -9.54
C GLY A 10 10.47 -1.74 -10.14
N PHE A 11 9.39 -1.11 -10.59
CA PHE A 11 9.39 0.26 -11.09
C PHE A 11 8.25 1.08 -10.48
N ARG A 12 8.54 2.28 -9.99
CA ARG A 12 7.55 3.18 -9.40
C ARG A 12 6.97 4.08 -10.49
N TYR A 13 5.71 3.90 -10.86
CA TYR A 13 5.10 4.68 -11.93
C TYR A 13 4.91 6.16 -11.60
N TYR A 14 4.76 6.53 -10.34
CA TYR A 14 4.62 7.93 -9.94
C TYR A 14 5.93 8.50 -9.39
N GLY A 15 5.95 9.80 -9.14
CA GLY A 15 7.09 10.50 -8.54
C GLY A 15 7.43 9.99 -7.14
N HIS A 16 8.50 10.51 -6.55
CA HIS A 16 8.99 10.08 -5.24
C HIS A 16 7.99 10.31 -4.12
N PHE A 17 7.16 11.35 -4.26
CA PHE A 17 6.07 11.69 -3.36
C PHE A 17 4.95 12.38 -4.14
N GLN A 18 3.82 12.61 -3.48
CA GLN A 18 2.70 13.35 -4.04
C GLN A 18 3.10 14.81 -4.29
N GLY A 19 3.36 15.15 -5.56
CA GLY A 19 3.79 16.50 -5.98
C GLY A 19 5.20 16.58 -6.59
N ASP A 20 5.93 15.46 -6.66
CA ASP A 20 7.20 15.41 -7.39
C ASP A 20 6.96 15.64 -8.90
N ALA A 21 7.72 16.57 -9.50
CA ALA A 21 7.63 16.94 -10.90
C ALA A 21 8.29 15.94 -11.86
N VAL A 22 9.05 14.96 -11.36
CA VAL A 22 9.62 13.85 -12.15
C VAL A 22 10.50 14.34 -13.31
N THR A 23 11.44 15.24 -13.02
CA THR A 23 12.35 15.82 -14.05
C THR A 23 13.55 14.94 -14.39
N TYR A 24 13.71 13.80 -13.69
CA TYR A 24 14.90 12.96 -13.70
C TYR A 24 14.76 11.67 -14.52
N ARG A 25 13.62 11.44 -15.18
CA ARG A 25 13.40 10.28 -16.06
C ARG A 25 12.57 10.68 -17.27
N THR A 26 12.64 9.88 -18.32
CA THR A 26 11.90 10.16 -19.56
C THR A 26 10.52 9.50 -19.55
N LYS A 27 9.64 9.98 -20.45
CA LYS A 27 8.32 9.36 -20.63
C LYS A 27 8.44 7.97 -21.26
N GLU A 28 9.41 7.80 -22.16
CA GLU A 28 9.66 6.54 -22.86
C GLU A 28 10.10 5.45 -21.88
N GLU A 29 10.91 5.79 -20.88
CA GLU A 29 11.28 4.87 -19.80
C GLU A 29 10.05 4.43 -19.02
N GLU A 30 9.20 5.37 -18.59
CA GLU A 30 7.97 5.04 -17.87
C GLU A 30 7.04 4.14 -18.70
N GLU A 31 6.86 4.42 -19.99
CA GLU A 31 6.04 3.63 -20.90
C GLU A 31 6.60 2.21 -21.11
N GLU A 32 7.93 2.03 -21.17
CA GLU A 32 8.55 0.71 -21.20
C GLU A 32 8.17 -0.11 -19.98
N TYR A 33 8.23 0.48 -18.79
CA TYR A 33 7.90 -0.23 -17.55
C TYR A 33 6.40 -0.44 -17.34
N ARG A 34 5.54 0.46 -17.83
CA ARG A 34 4.07 0.26 -17.82
C ARG A 34 3.66 -0.92 -18.69
N ARG A 35 4.34 -1.17 -19.82
CA ARG A 35 4.12 -2.39 -20.63
C ARG A 35 4.51 -3.69 -19.92
N ARG A 36 5.22 -3.60 -18.79
CA ARG A 36 5.61 -4.73 -17.95
C ARG A 36 4.80 -4.81 -16.66
N ASP A 37 3.62 -4.22 -16.63
CA ASP A 37 2.74 -4.21 -15.45
C ASP A 37 2.54 -5.63 -14.89
N PRO A 38 2.91 -5.89 -13.63
CA PRO A 38 2.76 -7.21 -13.02
C PRO A 38 1.30 -7.65 -12.87
N ILE A 39 0.35 -6.73 -12.72
CA ILE A 39 -1.08 -7.03 -12.59
C ILE A 39 -1.63 -7.52 -13.93
N GLU A 40 -1.30 -6.82 -15.02
CA GLU A 40 -1.71 -7.23 -16.37
C GLU A 40 -1.08 -8.59 -16.74
N ARG A 41 0.20 -8.79 -16.43
CA ARG A 41 0.87 -10.08 -16.64
C ARG A 41 0.23 -11.20 -15.83
N PHE A 42 -0.15 -10.93 -14.58
CA PHE A 42 -0.84 -11.89 -13.73
C PHE A 42 -2.20 -12.25 -14.34
N ARG A 43 -3.02 -11.27 -14.70
CA ARG A 43 -4.33 -11.45 -15.38
C ARG A 43 -4.19 -12.36 -16.60
N GLN A 44 -3.29 -12.04 -17.52
CA GLN A 44 -3.04 -12.86 -18.71
C GLN A 44 -2.62 -14.30 -18.35
N THR A 45 -1.79 -14.46 -17.33
CA THR A 45 -1.28 -15.76 -16.90
C THR A 45 -2.41 -16.64 -16.36
N VAL A 46 -3.23 -16.12 -15.44
CA VAL A 46 -4.30 -16.92 -14.81
C VAL A 46 -5.43 -17.25 -15.79
N LEU A 47 -5.74 -16.33 -16.73
CA LEU A 47 -6.72 -16.56 -17.78
C LEU A 47 -6.24 -17.62 -18.77
N SER A 48 -4.99 -17.51 -19.25
CA SER A 48 -4.44 -18.49 -20.20
C SER A 48 -4.31 -19.90 -19.63
N GLN A 49 -4.18 -20.01 -18.30
CA GLN A 49 -4.14 -21.29 -17.59
C GLN A 49 -5.54 -21.78 -17.16
N GLY A 50 -6.60 -21.00 -17.40
CA GLY A 50 -7.97 -21.32 -16.97
C GLY A 50 -8.12 -21.41 -15.45
N LEU A 51 -7.25 -20.74 -14.69
CA LEU A 51 -7.28 -20.72 -13.22
C LEU A 51 -8.36 -19.78 -12.69
N LEU A 52 -8.64 -18.72 -13.45
CA LEU A 52 -9.67 -17.73 -13.19
C LEU A 52 -10.32 -17.34 -14.52
N THR A 53 -11.54 -16.85 -14.43
CA THR A 53 -12.31 -16.25 -15.53
C THR A 53 -12.21 -14.73 -15.51
N GLU A 54 -12.54 -14.09 -16.64
CA GLU A 54 -12.60 -12.63 -16.70
C GLU A 54 -13.64 -12.06 -15.72
N ASP A 55 -14.79 -12.72 -15.59
CA ASP A 55 -15.86 -12.28 -14.69
C ASP A 55 -15.40 -12.29 -13.22
N GLU A 56 -14.64 -13.32 -12.80
CA GLU A 56 -14.06 -13.38 -11.46
C GLU A 56 -13.04 -12.26 -11.21
N LEU A 57 -12.17 -11.99 -12.19
CA LEU A 57 -11.18 -10.92 -12.06
C LEU A 57 -11.84 -9.53 -12.02
N ASN A 58 -12.86 -9.31 -12.86
CA ASN A 58 -13.60 -8.05 -12.86
C ASN A 58 -14.38 -7.86 -11.55
N ALA A 59 -14.96 -8.93 -11.00
CA ALA A 59 -15.62 -8.89 -9.69
C ALA A 59 -14.65 -8.52 -8.56
N ILE A 60 -13.39 -8.97 -8.64
CA ILE A 60 -12.33 -8.58 -7.70
C ILE A 60 -12.00 -7.09 -7.84
N ASP A 61 -11.80 -6.59 -9.06
CA ASP A 61 -11.51 -5.17 -9.30
C ASP A 61 -12.63 -4.27 -8.75
N GLU A 62 -13.89 -4.64 -8.99
CA GLU A 62 -15.04 -3.91 -8.45
C GLU A 62 -15.11 -3.95 -6.93
N ALA A 63 -14.80 -5.09 -6.31
CA ALA A 63 -14.78 -5.20 -4.86
C ALA A 63 -13.70 -4.31 -4.24
N VAL A 64 -12.49 -4.31 -4.82
CA VAL A 64 -11.38 -3.45 -4.38
C VAL A 64 -11.71 -1.97 -4.58
N ALA A 65 -12.33 -1.59 -5.69
CA ALA A 65 -12.77 -0.22 -5.93
C ALA A 65 -13.73 0.27 -4.84
N ARG A 66 -14.73 -0.57 -4.48
CA ARG A 66 -15.67 -0.25 -3.40
C ARG A 66 -14.98 -0.12 -2.04
N GLU A 67 -14.04 -1.01 -1.73
CA GLU A 67 -13.27 -0.95 -0.48
C GLU A 67 -12.45 0.34 -0.37
N ILE A 68 -11.80 0.75 -1.47
CA ILE A 68 -11.05 2.02 -1.54
C ILE A 68 -12.00 3.21 -1.32
N GLU A 69 -13.16 3.24 -1.99
CA GLU A 69 -14.14 4.32 -1.82
C GLU A 69 -14.66 4.42 -0.38
N GLU A 70 -14.93 3.28 0.26
CA GLU A 70 -15.35 3.23 1.66
C GLU A 70 -14.26 3.73 2.59
N ALA A 71 -13.01 3.29 2.40
CA ALA A 71 -11.86 3.72 3.19
C ALA A 71 -11.61 5.23 3.06
N VAL A 72 -11.70 5.78 1.84
CA VAL A 72 -11.58 7.23 1.61
C VAL A 72 -12.69 7.98 2.32
N ARG A 73 -13.95 7.54 2.17
CA ARG A 73 -15.10 8.17 2.85
C ARG A 73 -14.95 8.15 4.36
N TYR A 74 -14.50 7.03 4.92
CA TYR A 74 -14.23 6.91 6.34
C TYR A 74 -13.14 7.90 6.79
N ALA A 75 -12.02 7.98 6.06
CA ALA A 75 -10.93 8.90 6.37
C ALA A 75 -11.37 10.38 6.30
N GLU A 76 -12.14 10.76 5.28
CA GLU A 76 -12.61 12.14 5.09
C GLU A 76 -13.69 12.55 6.10
N SER A 77 -14.52 11.61 6.56
CA SER A 77 -15.59 11.88 7.55
C SER A 77 -15.13 11.70 8.99
N SER A 78 -13.92 11.19 9.21
CA SER A 78 -13.36 11.03 10.55
C SER A 78 -13.09 12.41 11.18
N PRO A 79 -13.37 12.58 12.48
CA PRO A 79 -13.04 13.81 13.18
C PRO A 79 -11.52 14.00 13.19
N MET A 80 -11.09 15.26 13.17
CA MET A 80 -9.69 15.59 13.45
C MET A 80 -9.34 15.16 14.88
N PRO A 81 -8.10 14.68 15.13
CA PRO A 81 -7.65 14.35 16.47
C PRO A 81 -7.67 15.59 17.37
N SER A 82 -7.84 15.38 18.67
CA SER A 82 -7.74 16.48 19.62
C SER A 82 -6.28 16.97 19.73
N PRO A 83 -6.03 18.27 20.00
CA PRO A 83 -4.65 18.76 20.14
C PRO A 83 -3.83 18.03 21.22
N GLU A 84 -4.49 17.51 22.26
CA GLU A 84 -3.88 16.75 23.35
C GLU A 84 -3.27 15.42 22.87
N GLU A 85 -3.78 14.82 21.79
CA GLU A 85 -3.23 13.60 21.18
C GLU A 85 -1.81 13.81 20.64
N CYS A 86 -1.39 15.06 20.39
CA CYS A 86 0.00 15.36 20.00
C CYS A 86 1.02 15.01 21.12
N LEU A 87 0.55 14.83 22.36
CA LEU A 87 1.40 14.55 23.53
C LEU A 87 1.40 13.07 23.95
N THR A 88 0.57 12.23 23.32
CA THR A 88 0.48 10.79 23.63
C THR A 88 1.52 9.99 22.84
N ASP A 89 1.74 8.73 23.23
CA ASP A 89 2.62 7.76 22.54
C ASP A 89 4.12 8.12 22.44
N VAL A 90 4.55 9.18 23.13
CA VAL A 90 5.97 9.57 23.24
C VAL A 90 6.73 8.62 24.18
N TYR A 91 6.10 8.24 25.28
CA TYR A 91 6.60 7.27 26.25
C TYR A 91 5.53 6.23 26.52
N VAL A 92 5.97 5.02 26.85
CA VAL A 92 5.07 4.01 27.40
C VAL A 92 4.58 4.48 28.77
N ASP A 93 3.27 4.53 28.96
CA ASP A 93 2.66 4.70 30.27
C ASP A 93 2.54 3.31 30.92
N TYR A 94 3.28 3.08 32.01
CA TYR A 94 3.18 1.84 32.74
C TYR A 94 2.05 1.96 33.78
N PRO A 95 1.09 1.02 33.81
CA PRO A 95 0.11 0.98 34.87
C PRO A 95 0.81 0.98 36.23
N ALA A 96 0.32 1.78 37.18
CA ALA A 96 0.94 1.92 38.51
C ALA A 96 1.17 0.57 39.22
N VAL A 97 0.34 -0.44 38.92
CA VAL A 97 0.47 -1.81 39.42
C VAL A 97 1.76 -2.49 38.97
N GLN A 98 2.27 -2.16 37.78
CA GLN A 98 3.50 -2.74 37.22
C GLN A 98 4.77 -2.07 37.76
N LEU A 99 4.64 -0.84 38.29
CA LEU A 99 5.71 -0.10 38.97
C LEU A 99 5.84 -0.51 40.45
N ALA A 100 4.80 -1.09 41.04
CA ALA A 100 4.76 -1.49 42.46
C ALA A 100 5.64 -2.72 42.81
N PHE A 101 6.11 -3.50 41.82
CA PHE A 101 6.92 -4.72 42.04
C PHE A 101 8.43 -4.52 41.80
N ARG A 102 8.92 -3.27 41.77
CA ARG A 102 10.35 -2.94 41.59
C ARG A 102 11.09 -2.53 42.87
N HIS A 103 10.62 -2.96 44.04
CA HIS A 103 11.36 -2.85 45.30
C HIS A 103 11.67 -4.22 45.88
#